data_AF-A0AAX3IZC3-F1
#
_entry.id   AF-A0AAX3IZC3-F1
#
_cell.length_a   1.000
_cell.length_b   1.000
_cell.length_c   1.000
_cell.angle_alpha   90.00
_cell.angle_beta   90.00
_cell.angle_gamma   90.00
#
_symmetry.space_group_name_H-M   'P 1'
#
loop_
_entity.id
_entity.type
_entity.pdbx_description
1 polymer ?
#
loop_
_entity_poly.entity_id
_entity_poly.type
_entity_poly.pdbx_seq_one_letter_code
_entity_poly.pdbx_strand_id
1 'polypeptide(L)'
;MHPLLKAAGFHAMFENIHPFMDGNGRTGRQLLNFILLGHGYRPVAIKYDAGRAYARSLEAWQVDGDPTSFCSIFLDCVEQEERAFIDLVETLRREPEEGKSQSIHSGTDSHNKLVEALHGDLVQGESHDGKNGVRQNVPLRKLENRDQSE
;
A
#
# COMPACT_ATOMS: atom_id res chain seq x y z
N MET A 1 7.64 -24.88 -7.36
CA MET A 1 7.11 -23.72 -8.11
C MET A 1 7.46 -22.46 -7.32
N HIS A 2 7.98 -21.41 -7.96
CA HIS A 2 8.37 -20.16 -7.28
C HIS A 2 7.13 -19.42 -6.72
N PRO A 3 7.16 -18.82 -5.51
CA PRO A 3 5.98 -18.18 -4.90
C PRO A 3 5.32 -17.10 -5.77
N LEU A 4 6.12 -16.28 -6.46
CA LEU A 4 5.60 -15.26 -7.38
C LEU A 4 4.75 -15.89 -8.51
N LEU A 5 5.27 -16.94 -9.15
CA LEU A 5 4.54 -17.64 -10.20
C LEU A 5 3.30 -18.38 -9.65
N LYS A 6 3.35 -18.84 -8.40
CA LYS A 6 2.20 -19.40 -7.70
C LYS A 6 1.09 -18.37 -7.49
N ALA A 7 1.43 -17.17 -7.04
CA ALA A 7 0.49 -16.09 -6.85
C ALA A 7 -0.14 -15.66 -8.18
N ALA A 8 0.67 -15.54 -9.23
CA ALA A 8 0.23 -15.21 -10.58
C ALA A 8 -0.75 -16.25 -11.15
N GLY A 9 -0.38 -17.54 -11.09
CA GLY A 9 -1.23 -18.63 -11.57
C GLY A 9 -2.54 -18.76 -10.79
N PHE A 10 -2.48 -18.60 -9.46
CA PHE A 10 -3.69 -18.57 -8.63
C PHE A 10 -4.64 -17.45 -9.08
N HIS A 11 -4.12 -16.24 -9.29
CA HIS A 11 -4.93 -15.10 -9.70
C HIS A 11 -5.60 -15.34 -11.06
N ALA A 12 -4.86 -15.82 -12.06
CA ALA A 12 -5.41 -16.14 -13.37
C ALA A 12 -6.53 -17.20 -13.30
N MET A 13 -6.35 -18.26 -12.49
CA MET A 13 -7.38 -19.27 -12.28
C MET A 13 -8.61 -18.72 -11.56
N PHE A 14 -8.42 -17.87 -10.56
CA PHE A 14 -9.52 -17.26 -9.82
C PHE A 14 -10.37 -16.36 -10.73
N GLU A 15 -9.73 -15.50 -11.54
CA GLU A 15 -10.42 -14.64 -12.50
C GLU A 15 -11.15 -15.45 -13.58
N ASN A 16 -10.63 -16.63 -13.95
CA ASN A 16 -11.25 -17.54 -14.91
C ASN A 16 -12.50 -18.23 -14.36
N ILE A 17 -12.49 -18.65 -13.09
CA ILE A 17 -13.67 -19.26 -12.44
C ILE A 17 -14.77 -18.21 -12.23
N HIS A 18 -14.39 -16.98 -11.92
CA HIS A 18 -15.30 -15.85 -11.72
C HIS A 18 -16.46 -16.13 -10.72
N PRO A 19 -16.15 -16.50 -9.47
CA PRO A 19 -17.14 -17.10 -8.55
C PRO A 19 -18.17 -16.13 -7.95
N PHE A 20 -17.96 -14.82 -8.05
CA PHE A 20 -18.85 -13.80 -7.46
C PHE A 20 -19.61 -13.01 -8.53
N MET A 21 -20.74 -12.41 -8.15
CA MET A 21 -21.54 -11.56 -9.04
C MET A 21 -20.83 -10.24 -9.42
N ASP A 22 -20.06 -9.67 -8.50
CA ASP A 22 -19.20 -8.50 -8.72
C ASP A 22 -17.96 -8.61 -7.83
N GLY A 23 -16.92 -7.85 -8.17
CA GLY A 23 -15.74 -7.67 -7.34
C GLY A 23 -14.67 -8.73 -7.50
N ASN A 24 -14.81 -9.66 -8.45
CA ASN A 24 -13.81 -10.70 -8.74
C ASN A 24 -12.41 -10.09 -8.90
N GLY A 25 -12.23 -9.12 -9.80
CA GLY A 25 -10.94 -8.45 -9.98
C GLY A 25 -10.33 -7.88 -8.69
N ARG A 26 -11.15 -7.26 -7.82
CA ARG A 26 -10.68 -6.72 -6.53
C ARG A 26 -10.24 -7.86 -5.62
N THR A 27 -11.10 -8.86 -5.43
CA THR A 27 -10.83 -10.02 -4.58
C THR A 27 -9.63 -10.82 -5.08
N GLY A 28 -9.52 -11.06 -6.39
CA GLY A 28 -8.43 -11.79 -7.01
C GLY A 28 -7.07 -11.12 -6.76
N ARG A 29 -6.99 -9.80 -6.84
CA ARG A 29 -5.76 -9.06 -6.51
C ARG A 29 -5.44 -9.11 -5.02
N GLN A 30 -6.44 -9.05 -4.15
CA GLN A 30 -6.21 -9.19 -2.70
C GLN A 30 -5.76 -10.59 -2.31
N LEU A 31 -6.30 -11.63 -2.95
CA LEU A 31 -5.84 -13.01 -2.73
C LEU A 31 -4.43 -13.23 -3.27
N LEU A 32 -4.08 -12.63 -4.42
CA LEU A 32 -2.69 -12.60 -4.90
C LEU A 32 -1.77 -11.99 -3.84
N ASN A 33 -2.11 -10.81 -3.30
CA ASN A 33 -1.33 -10.15 -2.25
C ASN A 33 -1.27 -10.96 -0.95
N PHE A 34 -2.34 -11.67 -0.60
CA PHE A 34 -2.35 -12.58 0.55
C PHE A 34 -1.30 -13.71 0.38
N ILE A 35 -1.18 -14.28 -0.83
CA ILE A 35 -0.15 -15.29 -1.13
C ILE A 35 1.25 -14.69 -1.01
N LEU A 36 1.46 -13.47 -1.52
CA LEU A 36 2.74 -12.77 -1.43
C LEU A 36 3.18 -12.57 0.02
N LEU A 37 2.29 -12.02 0.85
CA LEU A 37 2.52 -11.81 2.27
C LEU A 37 2.87 -13.11 3.00
N GLY A 38 2.16 -14.20 2.70
CA GLY A 38 2.44 -15.53 3.26
C GLY A 38 3.81 -16.10 2.89
N HIS A 39 4.48 -15.52 1.88
CA HIS A 39 5.80 -15.92 1.43
C HIS A 39 6.88 -14.83 1.65
N GLY A 40 6.58 -13.77 2.41
CA GLY A 40 7.54 -12.73 2.78
C GLY A 40 7.77 -11.66 1.71
N TYR A 41 6.91 -11.59 0.69
CA TYR A 41 6.94 -10.52 -0.31
C TYR A 41 6.02 -9.37 0.12
N ARG A 42 6.37 -8.14 -0.29
CA ARG A 42 5.47 -6.99 -0.13
C ARG A 42 4.24 -7.13 -1.03
N PRO A 43 3.07 -6.61 -0.60
CA PRO A 43 1.91 -6.46 -1.48
C PRO A 43 2.24 -5.58 -2.67
N VAL A 44 1.63 -5.87 -3.82
CA VAL A 44 1.81 -5.09 -5.04
C VAL A 44 0.53 -4.42 -5.50
N ALA A 45 0.67 -3.24 -6.10
CA ALA A 45 -0.41 -2.52 -6.73
C ALA A 45 -0.48 -2.79 -8.23
N ILE A 46 -1.15 -3.89 -8.62
CA ILE A 46 -1.46 -4.15 -10.03
C ILE A 46 -2.59 -3.20 -10.45
N LYS A 47 -2.23 -2.14 -11.17
CA LYS A 47 -3.18 -1.12 -11.61
C LYS A 47 -4.15 -1.70 -12.63
N TYR A 48 -5.45 -1.58 -12.34
CA TYR A 48 -6.49 -1.81 -13.34
C TYR A 48 -6.41 -0.71 -14.40
N ASP A 49 -6.23 -1.08 -15.66
CA ASP A 49 -5.97 -0.12 -16.73
C ASP A 49 -7.06 -0.09 -17.79
N ALA A 50 -8.32 -0.05 -17.36
CA ALA A 50 -9.51 0.10 -18.21
C ALA A 50 -9.47 -0.79 -19.47
N GLY A 51 -8.98 -2.02 -19.33
CA GLY A 51 -8.98 -3.04 -20.39
C GLY A 51 -7.77 -3.02 -21.33
N ARG A 52 -6.67 -2.31 -21.01
CA ARG A 52 -5.51 -2.28 -21.91
C ARG A 52 -4.58 -3.47 -21.70
N ALA A 53 -3.56 -3.38 -20.87
CA ALA A 53 -2.54 -4.41 -20.73
C ALA A 53 -2.97 -5.53 -19.78
N TYR A 54 -3.51 -5.21 -18.60
CA TYR A 54 -3.80 -6.22 -17.58
C TYR A 54 -4.90 -7.20 -18.02
N ALA A 55 -6.04 -6.68 -18.50
CA ALA A 55 -7.15 -7.53 -18.94
C ALA A 55 -6.75 -8.41 -20.14
N ARG A 56 -6.09 -7.83 -21.15
CA ARG A 56 -5.60 -8.58 -22.33
C ARG A 56 -4.57 -9.64 -21.94
N SER A 57 -3.74 -9.36 -20.94
CA SER A 57 -2.75 -10.33 -20.47
C SER A 57 -3.38 -11.54 -19.79
N LEU A 58 -4.50 -11.35 -19.08
CA LEU A 58 -5.28 -12.43 -18.50
C LEU A 58 -6.05 -13.20 -19.57
N GLU A 59 -6.63 -12.49 -20.54
CA GLU A 59 -7.32 -13.10 -21.69
C GLU A 59 -6.35 -13.99 -22.50
N ALA A 60 -5.14 -13.53 -22.80
CA ALA A 60 -4.12 -14.32 -23.49
C ALA A 60 -3.78 -15.61 -22.71
N TRP A 61 -3.69 -15.54 -21.38
CA TRP A 61 -3.48 -16.73 -20.58
C TRP A 61 -4.69 -17.66 -20.59
N GLN A 62 -5.91 -17.12 -20.47
CA GLN A 62 -7.14 -17.91 -20.41
C GLN A 62 -7.48 -18.59 -21.75
N VAL A 63 -7.26 -17.91 -22.87
CA VAL A 63 -7.63 -18.37 -24.21
C VAL A 63 -6.49 -19.16 -24.85
N ASP A 64 -5.28 -18.61 -24.85
CA ASP A 64 -4.13 -19.17 -25.58
C ASP A 64 -3.20 -19.99 -24.68
N GLY A 65 -3.41 -19.96 -23.36
CA GLY A 65 -2.53 -20.62 -22.40
C GLY A 65 -1.19 -19.91 -22.20
N ASP A 66 -1.04 -18.68 -22.70
CA ASP A 66 0.22 -17.91 -22.60
C ASP A 66 0.27 -17.07 -21.31
N PRO A 67 1.11 -17.42 -20.31
CA PRO A 67 1.23 -16.67 -19.06
C PRO A 67 2.13 -15.45 -19.19
N THR A 68 2.85 -15.29 -20.31
CA THR A 68 4.04 -14.42 -20.41
C THR A 68 3.70 -12.96 -20.12
N SER A 69 2.68 -12.43 -20.80
CA SER A 69 2.31 -11.01 -20.67
C SER A 69 1.86 -10.66 -19.25
N PHE A 70 1.08 -11.53 -18.62
CA PHE A 70 0.57 -11.28 -17.26
C PHE A 70 1.70 -11.39 -16.24
N CYS A 71 2.53 -12.43 -16.35
CA CYS A 71 3.69 -12.61 -15.49
C CYS A 71 4.64 -11.41 -15.59
N SER A 72 4.87 -10.87 -16.80
CA SER A 72 5.71 -9.69 -16.99
C SER A 72 5.16 -8.49 -16.21
N ILE A 73 3.89 -8.13 -16.42
CA ILE A 73 3.23 -7.01 -15.71
C ILE A 73 3.32 -7.19 -14.20
N PHE A 74 3.03 -8.39 -13.72
CA PHE A 74 3.05 -8.69 -12.30
C PHE A 74 4.47 -8.58 -11.72
N LEU A 75 5.49 -9.11 -12.39
CA LEU A 75 6.88 -9.02 -11.95
C LEU A 75 7.41 -7.59 -11.99
N ASP A 76 7.00 -6.78 -12.97
CA ASP A 76 7.32 -5.35 -13.01
C ASP A 76 6.73 -4.63 -11.79
N CYS A 77 5.50 -4.97 -11.38
CA CYS A 77 4.92 -4.43 -10.15
C CYS A 77 5.70 -4.86 -8.91
N VAL A 78 6.12 -6.13 -8.81
CA VAL A 78 6.96 -6.60 -7.69
C VAL A 78 8.27 -5.83 -7.65
N GLU A 79 8.95 -5.69 -8.78
CA GLU A 79 10.20 -4.95 -8.86
C GLU A 79 10.02 -3.48 -8.47
N GLN A 80 8.94 -2.83 -8.92
CA GLN A 80 8.64 -1.44 -8.58
C GLN A 80 8.44 -1.24 -7.07
N GLU A 81 7.66 -2.10 -6.42
CA GLU A 81 7.45 -2.04 -4.97
C GLU A 81 8.72 -2.38 -4.18
N GLU A 82 9.54 -3.29 -4.71
CA GLU A 82 10.80 -3.63 -4.07
C GLU A 82 11.77 -2.44 -4.10
N ARG A 83 11.92 -1.79 -5.25
CA ARG A 83 12.74 -0.59 -5.44
C ARG A 83 12.24 0.59 -4.58
N ALA A 84 10.94 0.88 -4.61
CA ALA A 84 10.36 2.00 -3.86
C ALA A 84 10.66 1.92 -2.36
N PHE A 85 10.63 0.72 -1.79
CA PHE A 85 10.98 0.51 -0.39
C PHE A 85 12.48 0.62 -0.12
N ILE A 86 13.34 0.12 -1.01
CA ILE A 86 14.79 0.32 -0.90
C ILE A 86 15.09 1.83 -0.88
N ASP A 87 14.52 2.58 -1.82
CA ASP A 87 14.66 4.04 -1.91
C ASP A 87 14.18 4.74 -0.64
N LEU A 88 13.06 4.30 -0.07
CA LEU A 88 12.55 4.81 1.20
C LEU A 88 13.54 4.57 2.35
N VAL A 89 14.04 3.33 2.49
CA VAL A 89 15.00 2.99 3.55
C VAL A 89 16.30 3.77 3.39
N GLU A 90 16.80 3.91 2.17
CA GLU A 90 17.99 4.72 1.90
C GLU A 90 17.76 6.19 2.23
N THR A 91 16.59 6.73 1.90
CA THR A 91 16.22 8.11 2.21
C THR A 91 16.21 8.35 3.72
N LEU A 92 15.60 7.43 4.50
CA LEU A 92 15.56 7.52 5.95
C LEU A 92 16.93 7.34 6.63
N ARG A 93 17.90 6.70 5.97
CA ARG A 93 19.28 6.56 6.47
C ARG A 93 20.13 7.80 6.24
N ARG A 94 19.77 8.66 5.29
CA ARG A 94 20.48 9.92 5.04
C ARG A 94 19.96 10.94 6.04
N GLU A 95 20.84 11.50 6.86
CA GLU A 95 20.52 12.70 7.65
C GLU A 95 20.09 13.82 6.67
N PRO A 96 19.06 14.61 7.00
CA PRO A 96 18.69 15.74 6.16
C PRO A 96 19.88 16.71 6.10
N GLU A 97 20.51 16.80 4.93
CA GLU A 97 21.47 17.86 4.64
C GLU A 97 20.74 19.21 4.83
N GLU A 98 20.98 19.87 5.96
CA GLU A 98 20.44 21.20 6.25
C GLU A 98 20.78 22.14 5.07
N GLY A 99 19.76 22.54 4.30
CA GLY A 99 19.86 23.73 3.45
C GLY A 99 19.99 23.55 1.94
N LYS A 100 19.46 22.49 1.31
CA LYS A 100 19.22 22.51 -0.15
C LYS A 100 17.77 22.23 -0.50
N SER A 101 16.96 23.29 -0.43
CA SER A 101 15.69 23.36 -1.14
C SER A 101 16.00 23.39 -2.64
N GLN A 102 15.91 22.24 -3.31
CA GLN A 102 15.81 22.18 -4.76
C GLN A 102 14.55 21.44 -5.15
N SER A 103 13.67 22.19 -5.80
CA SER A 103 12.46 21.73 -6.48
C SER A 103 12.78 20.56 -7.42
N ILE A 104 12.31 19.37 -7.10
CA ILE A 104 12.25 18.25 -8.03
C ILE A 104 10.79 17.88 -8.22
N HIS A 105 10.26 18.27 -9.38
CA HIS A 105 8.93 17.94 -9.85
C HIS A 105 8.99 16.64 -10.66
N SER A 106 8.80 15.48 -10.01
CA SER A 106 8.49 14.23 -10.73
C SER A 106 7.93 13.15 -9.80
N GLY A 107 6.61 12.95 -9.77
CA GLY A 107 5.92 11.72 -9.37
C GLY A 107 6.15 11.12 -7.96
N THR A 108 7.10 11.64 -7.18
CA THR A 108 7.53 11.23 -5.83
C THR A 108 6.99 12.17 -4.76
N ASP A 109 6.04 13.04 -5.13
CA ASP A 109 5.44 14.04 -4.27
C ASP A 109 4.82 13.42 -3.00
N SER A 110 4.21 12.24 -3.11
CA SER A 110 3.65 11.52 -1.96
C SER A 110 4.70 10.91 -1.04
N HIS A 111 5.83 10.45 -1.58
CA HIS A 111 6.93 9.85 -0.79
C HIS A 111 7.69 10.92 -0.02
N ASN A 112 8.02 12.04 -0.68
CA ASN A 112 8.66 13.17 -0.02
C ASN A 112 7.75 13.75 1.07
N LYS A 113 6.43 13.89 0.81
CA LYS A 113 5.46 14.33 1.82
C LYS A 113 5.36 13.39 3.03
N LEU A 114 5.47 12.09 2.83
CA LEU A 114 5.45 11.12 3.94
C LEU A 114 6.72 11.22 4.79
N VAL A 115 7.90 11.32 4.15
CA VAL A 115 9.18 11.49 4.84
C VAL A 115 9.20 12.81 5.62
N GLU A 116 8.75 13.91 5.02
CA GLU A 116 8.60 15.21 5.68
C GLU A 116 7.63 15.14 6.88
N ALA A 117 6.49 14.45 6.74
CA ALA A 117 5.52 14.28 7.82
C ALA A 117 6.10 13.45 8.99
N LEU A 118 6.78 12.34 8.70
CA LEU A 118 7.42 11.51 9.72
C LEU A 118 8.56 12.25 10.43
N HIS A 119 9.30 13.11 9.73
CA HIS A 119 10.28 13.99 10.35
C HIS A 119 9.64 15.08 11.23
N GLY A 120 8.52 15.67 10.80
CA GLY A 120 7.76 16.62 11.61
C GLY A 120 7.32 16.04 12.96
N ASP A 121 6.85 14.79 12.95
CA ASP A 121 6.40 14.09 14.16
C ASP A 121 7.55 13.72 15.11
N LEU A 122 8.74 13.40 14.59
CA LEU A 122 9.94 13.13 15.40
C LEU A 122 10.51 14.40 16.05
N VAL A 123 10.52 15.53 15.32
CA VAL A 123 11.06 16.81 15.83
C VAL A 123 10.13 17.44 16.88
N GLN A 124 8.82 17.25 16.79
CA GLN A 124 7.86 17.75 17.79
C GLN A 124 7.81 16.92 19.08
N GLY A 125 8.41 15.73 19.09
CA GLY A 125 8.51 14.88 20.29
C GLY A 125 9.59 15.30 21.29
N GLU A 126 10.55 16.15 20.89
CA GLU A 126 11.72 16.49 21.72
C GLU A 126 11.63 17.85 22.43
N SER A 127 10.53 18.60 22.28
CA SER A 127 10.34 19.90 22.93
C SER A 127 9.27 19.88 24.02
N HIS A 128 9.44 19.03 25.03
CA HIS A 128 8.87 19.31 26.36
C HIS A 128 9.62 18.53 27.45
N ASP A 129 10.58 19.19 28.11
CA ASP A 129 10.94 18.82 29.48
C ASP A 129 10.94 20.05 30.41
N GLY A 130 10.33 19.86 31.58
CA GLY A 130 10.60 20.64 32.79
C GLY A 130 9.74 21.88 33.08
N LYS A 131 8.55 21.70 33.67
CA LYS A 131 8.32 21.99 35.11
C LYS A 131 6.83 22.03 35.52
N ASN A 132 6.59 21.39 36.68
CA ASN A 132 5.53 21.59 37.66
C ASN A 132 4.11 21.06 37.39
N GLY A 133 3.69 20.16 38.28
CA GLY A 133 2.34 20.20 38.83
C GLY A 133 1.63 18.87 38.91
N VAL A 134 1.85 18.13 39.99
CA VAL A 134 0.92 17.11 40.50
C VAL A 134 -0.52 17.67 40.47
N ARG A 135 -1.46 16.98 39.81
CA ARG A 135 -2.79 16.70 40.39
C ARG A 135 -3.58 15.67 39.57
N GLN A 136 -4.21 14.83 40.36
CA GLN A 136 -4.99 13.65 40.05
C GLN A 136 -6.36 13.96 39.40
N ASN A 137 -6.95 12.88 38.89
CA ASN A 137 -8.38 12.59 38.75
C ASN A 137 -9.14 13.08 37.51
N VAL A 138 -9.45 12.09 36.68
CA VAL A 138 -10.68 11.97 35.88
C VAL A 138 -11.91 12.13 36.80
N PRO A 139 -12.97 12.79 36.35
CA PRO A 139 -14.23 12.05 36.28
C PRO A 139 -15.06 12.36 35.02
N LEU A 140 -15.53 11.28 34.39
CA LEU A 140 -16.69 11.24 33.50
C LEU A 140 -17.93 11.86 34.18
N ARG A 141 -18.63 12.77 33.50
CA ARG A 141 -20.05 13.06 33.78
C ARG A 141 -20.87 13.10 32.49
N LYS A 142 -21.77 12.12 32.43
CA LYS A 142 -23.12 12.07 31.86
C LYS A 142 -23.63 13.30 31.10
N LEU A 143 -24.11 13.07 29.88
CA LEU A 143 -25.23 13.80 29.29
C LEU A 143 -26.40 12.83 29.16
N GLU A 144 -27.29 12.88 30.16
CA GLU A 144 -28.67 12.38 30.08
C GLU A 144 -29.57 13.56 29.70
N ASN A 145 -30.42 13.31 28.69
CA ASN A 145 -31.77 13.87 28.48
C ASN A 145 -31.94 15.32 27.98
N ARG A 146 -32.34 15.43 26.69
CA ARG A 146 -33.42 16.31 26.22
C ARG A 146 -34.38 15.42 25.41
N ASP A 147 -35.51 15.02 25.95
CA ASP A 147 -36.79 15.73 26.12
C ASP A 147 -37.77 15.32 25.01
N GLN A 148 -38.93 14.85 25.46
CA GLN A 148 -40.05 14.34 24.67
C GLN A 148 -40.94 15.51 24.26
N SER A 149 -41.52 15.47 23.06
CA SER A 149 -42.90 15.94 22.83
C SER A 149 -43.39 15.55 21.42
N GLU A 150 -44.44 14.72 21.43
CA GLU A 150 -45.49 14.49 20.40
C GLU A 150 -45.16 13.72 19.11
#